data_AF-A0A838FF46-F1
#
_entry.id   AF-A0A838FF46-F1
#
_cell.length_a   1.000
_cell.length_b   1.000
_cell.length_c   1.000
_cell.angle_alpha   90.00
_cell.angle_beta   90.00
_cell.angle_gamma   90.00
#
_symmetry.space_group_name_H-M   'P 1'
#
loop_
_entity.id
_entity.type
_entity.pdbx_description
1 polymer ?
#
loop_
_entity_poly.entity_id
_entity_poly.type
_entity_poly.pdbx_seq_one_letter_code
_entity_poly.pdbx_strand_id
1 'polypeptide(L)' 'MYEDLRKELGFEAKENIDAIATRAKLEVLMARDLYGLNISDWEHMTATFIYGGESETKKELDEIIKLSKEIY' A
#
# COMPACT_ATOMS: atom_id res chain seq x y z
N MET A 1 14.19 5.83 -17.13
CA MET A 1 13.07 4.88 -17.29
C MET A 1 11.85 5.26 -16.45
N TYR A 2 11.94 5.38 -15.11
CA TYR A 2 10.81 5.87 -14.29
C TYR A 2 10.61 7.39 -14.36
N GLU A 3 11.70 8.14 -14.48
CA GLU A 3 11.69 9.62 -14.56
C GLU A 3 11.08 10.13 -15.88
N ASP A 4 11.32 9.41 -16.98
CA ASP A 4 10.77 9.72 -18.30
C ASP A 4 9.25 9.56 -18.31
N LEU A 5 8.75 8.49 -17.69
CA LEU A 5 7.31 8.21 -17.57
C LEU A 5 6.58 9.27 -16.73
N ARG A 6 7.22 9.74 -15.65
CA ARG A 6 6.66 10.81 -14.80
C ARG A 6 6.48 12.12 -15.56
N LYS A 7 7.47 12.48 -16.40
CA LYS A 7 7.42 13.67 -17.25
C LYS A 7 6.34 13.56 -18.33
N GLU A 8 6.23 12.43 -19.01
CA GLU A 8 5.21 12.22 -20.05
C GLU A 8 3.78 12.27 -19.50
N LEU A 9 3.55 11.75 -18.29
CA LEU A 9 2.22 11.71 -17.67
C LEU A 9 1.82 13.02 -16.98
N GLY A 10 2.70 14.03 -16.94
CA GLY A 10 2.44 15.32 -16.28
C GLY A 10 2.22 15.19 -14.76
N PHE A 11 2.75 14.14 -14.14
CA PHE A 11 2.57 13.86 -12.72
C PHE A 11 3.61 14.62 -11.91
N GLU A 12 3.28 15.85 -11.49
CA GLU A 12 4.05 16.54 -10.47
C GLU A 12 3.77 15.87 -9.13
N ALA A 13 4.74 15.10 -8.63
CA ALA A 13 4.66 14.54 -7.30
C ALA A 13 4.53 15.69 -6.30
N LYS A 14 3.35 15.88 -5.72
CA LYS A 14 3.18 16.80 -4.59
C LYS A 14 4.17 16.38 -3.51
N GLU A 15 5.13 17.25 -3.22
CA GLU A 15 6.13 16.99 -2.20
C GLU A 15 5.42 16.76 -0.86
N ASN A 16 5.86 15.69 -0.19
CA ASN A 16 5.45 15.31 1.17
C ASN A 16 4.08 14.61 1.31
N ILE A 17 3.73 13.75 0.36
CA ILE A 17 2.71 12.72 0.60
C ILE A 17 3.40 11.55 1.31
N ASP A 18 2.95 11.23 2.53
CA ASP A 18 3.33 9.99 3.21
C ASP A 18 2.88 8.81 2.34
N ALA A 19 3.85 8.22 1.63
CA ALA A 19 3.60 7.18 0.65
C ALA A 19 3.02 5.92 1.30
N ILE A 20 3.43 5.63 2.54
CA ILE A 20 3.00 4.46 3.31
C ILE A 20 1.52 4.65 3.71
N ALA A 21 1.20 5.78 4.33
CA ALA A 21 -0.18 6.08 4.74
C ALA A 21 -1.14 6.20 3.54
N THR A 22 -0.67 6.77 2.43
CA THR A 22 -1.48 6.90 1.20
C THR A 22 -1.75 5.54 0.58
N ARG A 23 -0.74 4.68 0.55
CA ARG A 23 -0.87 3.33 0.02
C ARG A 23 -1.78 2.46 0.87
N ALA A 24 -1.65 2.52 2.19
CA ALA A 24 -2.55 1.82 3.11
C ALA A 24 -4.03 2.20 2.88
N LYS A 25 -4.32 3.50 2.72
CA LYS A 25 -5.68 3.99 2.42
C LYS A 25 -6.21 3.47 1.08
N LEU A 26 -5.36 3.50 0.04
CA LEU A 26 -5.74 3.02 -1.28
C LEU A 26 -6.03 1.52 -1.28
N GLU A 27 -5.20 0.72 -0.59
CA GLU A 27 -5.38 -0.72 -0.51
C GLU A 27 -6.68 -1.09 0.23
N VAL A 28 -7.00 -0.42 1.34
CA VAL A 28 -8.29 -0.58 2.04
C VAL A 28 -9.47 -0.19 1.15
N LEU A 29 -9.37 0.95 0.45
CA LEU A 29 -10.39 1.41 -0.50
C LEU A 29 -10.63 0.38 -1.61
N MET A 30 -9.57 -0.14 -2.20
CA MET A 30 -9.66 -1.16 -3.24
C MET A 30 -10.25 -2.46 -2.70
N ALA A 31 -9.77 -2.94 -1.55
CA ALA A 31 -10.25 -4.16 -0.92
C ALA A 31 -11.76 -4.10 -0.65
N ARG A 32 -12.23 -2.97 -0.10
CA ARG A 32 -13.65 -2.77 0.21
C ARG A 32 -14.50 -2.48 -1.03
N ASP A 33 -14.11 -1.50 -1.85
CA ASP A 33 -14.99 -0.94 -2.89
C ASP A 33 -14.88 -1.68 -4.23
N LEU A 34 -13.69 -2.22 -4.58
CA LEU A 34 -13.51 -2.96 -5.84
C LEU A 34 -13.70 -4.47 -5.66
N TYR A 35 -13.27 -5.01 -4.53
CA TYR A 35 -13.24 -6.46 -4.31
C TYR A 35 -14.27 -6.95 -3.29
N GLY A 36 -14.97 -6.06 -2.58
CA GLY A 36 -16.00 -6.42 -1.60
C GLY A 36 -15.48 -7.27 -0.43
N LEU A 37 -14.17 -7.24 -0.19
CA LEU A 37 -13.51 -7.98 0.88
C LEU A 37 -13.89 -7.35 2.21
N ASN A 38 -14.14 -8.16 3.23
CA ASN A 38 -14.28 -7.68 4.61
C ASN A 38 -12.92 -7.65 5.32
N ILE A 39 -12.88 -7.14 6.55
CA ILE A 39 -11.65 -7.03 7.34
C ILE A 39 -10.96 -8.39 7.55
N SER A 40 -11.72 -9.47 7.75
CA SER A 40 -11.18 -10.81 7.98
C SER A 40 -10.53 -11.38 6.72
N ASP A 41 -11.11 -11.11 5.54
CA ASP A 41 -10.51 -11.48 4.25
C ASP A 41 -9.22 -10.68 4.02
N TRP A 42 -9.22 -9.39 4.33
CA TRP A 42 -8.04 -8.54 4.24
C TRP A 42 -6.92 -8.98 5.18
N GLU A 43 -7.25 -9.33 6.43
CA GLU A 43 -6.30 -9.91 7.38
C GLU A 43 -5.74 -11.24 6.90
N HIS A 44 -6.58 -12.09 6.31
CA HIS A 44 -6.14 -13.37 5.77
C HIS A 44 -5.18 -13.20 4.58
N MET A 45 -5.48 -12.28 3.66
CA MET A 45 -4.61 -11.96 2.53
C MET A 45 -3.28 -11.34 2.98
N THR A 46 -3.33 -10.43 3.94
CA THR A 46 -2.11 -9.77 4.44
C THR A 46 -1.24 -10.69 5.30
N ALA A 47 -1.82 -11.75 5.87
CA ALA A 47 -1.09 -12.76 6.65
C ALA A 47 -0.13 -13.62 5.80
N THR A 48 -0.21 -13.62 4.46
CA THR A 48 0.74 -14.38 3.63
C THR A 48 2.04 -13.62 3.34
N PHE A 49 2.11 -12.32 3.63
CA PHE A 49 3.30 -11.47 3.39
C PHE A 49 4.40 -11.63 4.47
N ILE A 50 4.46 -12.78 5.14
CA ILE A 50 5.45 -13.06 6.18
C ILE A 50 6.81 -13.47 5.56
N TYR A 51 6.79 -13.99 4.34
CA TYR A 51 7.97 -14.50 3.65
C TYR A 51 8.72 -13.42 2.86
N GLY A 52 9.90 -13.07 3.38
CA GLY A 52 10.84 -12.10 2.85
C GLY A 52 11.87 -11.81 3.94
N GLY A 53 13.16 -11.72 3.61
CA GLY A 53 14.21 -11.42 4.61
C GLY A 53 14.08 -10.03 5.22
N GLU A 54 15.01 -9.64 6.10
CA GLU A 54 15.09 -8.29 6.69
C GLU A 54 15.55 -7.24 5.65
N SER A 55 14.73 -6.99 4.64
CA SER A 55 14.96 -5.96 3.62
C SER A 55 14.19 -4.68 3.96
N GLU A 56 14.70 -3.52 3.57
CA GLU A 56 14.03 -2.22 3.75
C GLU A 56 12.61 -2.22 3.17
N THR A 57 12.44 -2.82 1.99
CA THR A 57 11.14 -2.99 1.33
C THR A 57 10.15 -3.81 2.15
N LYS A 58 10.61 -4.76 2.97
CA LYS A 58 9.74 -5.52 3.87
C LYS A 58 9.22 -4.64 5.00
N LYS A 59 10.08 -3.82 5.59
CA LYS A 59 9.69 -2.89 6.66
C LYS A 59 8.64 -1.90 6.18
N GLU A 60 8.83 -1.35 4.98
CA GLU A 60 7.83 -0.48 4.35
C GLU A 60 6.49 -1.21 4.15
N LEU A 61 6.52 -2.46 3.69
CA LEU A 61 5.31 -3.27 3.51
C LEU A 61 4.61 -3.60 4.84
N ASP A 62 5.37 -3.95 5.88
CA ASP A 62 4.85 -4.22 7.22
C ASP A 62 4.16 -2.98 7.79
N GLU A 63 4.72 -1.78 7.57
CA GLU A 63 4.11 -0.51 7.97
C GLU A 63 2.82 -0.21 7.19
N ILE A 64 2.78 -0.46 5.88
CA ILE A 64 1.58 -0.33 5.06
C ILE A 64 0.48 -1.27 5.58
N ILE A 65 0.80 -2.56 5.80
CA ILE A 65 -0.16 -3.55 6.29
C ILE A 65 -0.68 -3.16 7.67
N LYS A 66 0.20 -2.72 8.57
CA LYS A 66 -0.20 -2.26 9.91
C LYS A 66 -1.17 -1.08 9.82
N LEU A 67 -0.83 -0.04 9.06
CA LEU A 67 -1.71 1.13 8.88
C LEU A 67 -3.01 0.74 8.19
N SER A 68 -2.99 -0.20 7.24
CA SER A 68 -4.21 -0.65 6.56
C SER A 68 -5.21 -1.27 7.53
N LYS A 69 -4.73 -2.04 8.52
CA LYS A 69 -5.57 -2.67 9.55
C LYS A 69 -6.12 -1.66 10.57
N GLU A 70 -5.41 -0.56 10.81
CA GLU A 70 -5.89 0.54 11.64
C GLU A 70 -6.96 1.39 10.93
N ILE A 71 -6.97 1.39 9.59
CA ILE A 71 -7.86 2.22 8.76
C ILE A 71 -9.16 1.50 8.35
N TYR A 72 -9.12 0.18 8.18
CA TYR A 72 -10.24 -0.65 7.74
C TYR A 72 -11.37 -0.69 8.79
#